data_AF-A0A5P8Z5T8-F1
#
_entry.id   AF-A0A5P8Z5T8-F1
#
_cell.length_a   1.000
_cell.length_b   1.000
_cell.length_c   1.000
_cell.angle_alpha   90.00
_cell.angle_beta   90.00
_cell.angle_gamma   90.00
#
_symmetry.space_group_name_H-M   'P 1'
#
loop_
_entity.id
_entity.type
_entity.pdbx_description
1 polymer ?
#
loop_
_entity_poly.entity_id
_entity_poly.type
_entity_poly.pdbx_seq_one_letter_code
_entity_poly.pdbx_strand_id
1 'polypeptide(L)' 'MDLHLRPYEAVKYISSTYGFRYSPRYLAKLRSISVIGPKYVRHGGRIYYRSSDLDEWVAQRTQSRRSTLE' A
#
# COMPACT_ATOMS: atom_id res chain seq x y z
N MET A 1 -10.07 12.27 9.50
CA MET A 1 -9.65 11.17 10.39
C MET A 1 -8.97 10.11 9.53
N ASP A 2 -7.65 9.97 9.61
CA ASP A 2 -6.95 8.93 8.84
C ASP A 2 -7.20 7.55 9.43
N LEU A 3 -7.70 6.65 8.59
CA LEU A 3 -7.95 5.26 8.96
C LEU A 3 -6.63 4.50 8.97
N HIS A 4 -6.28 3.97 10.14
CA HIS A 4 -5.10 3.12 10.33
C HIS A 4 -5.49 1.66 10.10
N LEU A 5 -5.22 1.19 8.88
CA LEU A 5 -5.60 -0.12 8.39
C LEU A 5 -4.51 -1.15 8.70
N ARG A 6 -4.90 -2.33 9.16
CA ARG A 6 -3.97 -3.48 9.24
C ARG A 6 -3.61 -3.97 7.83
N PRO A 7 -2.52 -4.73 7.65
CA PRO A 7 -2.14 -5.26 6.33
C PRO A 7 -3.26 -5.99 5.59
N TYR A 8 -4.13 -6.73 6.29
CA TYR A 8 -5.28 -7.38 5.65
C TYR A 8 -6.33 -6.36 5.15
N GLU A 9 -6.63 -5.36 5.97
CA GLU A 9 -7.58 -4.30 5.63
C GLU A 9 -7.04 -3.38 4.53
N ALA A 10 -5.74 -3.08 4.56
CA ALA A 10 -5.06 -2.31 3.52
C ALA A 10 -5.20 -2.99 2.15
N VAL A 11 -4.99 -4.31 2.08
CA VAL A 11 -5.21 -5.09 0.85
C VAL A 11 -6.66 -4.99 0.40
N LYS A 12 -7.61 -5.19 1.33
CA LYS A 12 -9.04 -5.16 1.02
C LYS A 12 -9.45 -3.77 0.51
N TYR A 13 -8.95 -2.71 1.14
CA TYR A 13 -9.14 -1.33 0.73
C TYR A 13 -8.62 -1.11 -0.69
N ILE A 14 -7.35 -1.44 -0.96
CA ILE A 14 -6.77 -1.25 -2.30
C ILE A 14 -7.53 -2.06 -3.36
N SER A 15 -7.91 -3.29 -3.04
CA SER A 15 -8.69 -4.14 -3.94
C SER A 15 -10.09 -3.60 -4.19
N SER A 16 -10.73 -2.97 -3.20
CA SER A 16 -12.07 -2.41 -3.34
C SER A 16 -12.05 -1.05 -4.04
N THR A 17 -11.05 -0.21 -3.77
CA THR A 17 -10.94 1.16 -4.29
C THR A 17 -10.39 1.21 -5.71
N TYR A 18 -9.36 0.42 -6.01
CA TYR A 18 -8.67 0.47 -7.30
C TYR A 18 -8.82 -0.81 -8.13
N GLY A 19 -9.47 -1.85 -7.60
CA GLY A 19 -9.59 -3.14 -8.27
C GLY A 19 -8.31 -3.98 -8.28
N PHE A 20 -7.20 -3.52 -7.68
CA PHE A 20 -5.96 -4.29 -7.62
C PHE A 20 -6.00 -5.36 -6.55
N ARG A 21 -6.03 -6.64 -6.96
CA ARG A 21 -5.90 -7.78 -6.03
C ARG A 21 -4.45 -7.95 -5.60
N TYR A 22 -4.14 -7.43 -4.43
CA TYR A 22 -2.90 -7.75 -3.73
C TYR A 22 -3.12 -8.87 -2.71
N SER A 23 -2.05 -9.58 -2.34
CA SER A 23 -2.08 -10.50 -1.20
C SER A 23 -1.48 -9.81 0.03
N PRO A 24 -1.94 -10.10 1.26
CA PRO A 24 -1.33 -9.54 2.47
C PRO A 24 0.16 -9.91 2.60
N ARG A 25 0.52 -11.12 2.12
CA ARG A 25 1.91 -11.58 2.02
C ARG A 25 2.74 -10.75 1.03
N TYR A 26 2.10 -10.24 -0.03
CA TYR A 26 2.74 -9.36 -1.00
C TYR A 26 3.06 -7.98 -0.39
N LEU A 27 2.12 -7.41 0.37
CA LEU A 27 2.34 -6.18 1.13
C LEU A 27 3.46 -6.33 2.18
N ALA A 28 3.51 -7.48 2.86
CA ALA A 28 4.61 -7.81 3.76
C ALA A 28 5.96 -7.89 3.03
N LYS A 29 6.00 -8.53 1.85
CA LYS A 29 7.19 -8.60 0.99
C LYS A 29 7.64 -7.21 0.54
N LEU A 30 6.71 -6.36 0.07
CA LEU A 30 7.02 -4.99 -0.34
C LEU A 30 7.59 -4.17 0.81
N ARG A 31 7.07 -4.35 2.03
CA ARG A 31 7.59 -3.73 3.24
C ARG A 31 9.05 -4.14 3.50
N SER A 32 9.38 -5.41 3.32
CA SER A 32 10.76 -5.91 3.47
C SER A 32 11.70 -5.35 2.40
N ILE A 33 11.19 -4.98 1.22
CA ILE A 33 12.00 -4.45 0.12
C ILE A 33 12.23 -2.94 0.24
N SER A 34 11.57 -2.26 1.21
CA SER A 34 11.70 -0.87 1.68
C SER A 34 11.65 0.28 0.65
N VAL A 35 12.06 0.06 -0.60
CA VAL A 35 12.12 1.03 -1.71
C VAL A 35 10.80 1.11 -2.48
N ILE A 36 10.03 0.02 -2.52
CA ILE A 36 8.88 -0.13 -3.45
C ILE A 36 7.54 -0.30 -2.71
N GLY A 37 7.56 -0.24 -1.37
CA GLY A 37 6.39 -0.51 -0.53
C GLY A 37 5.67 0.77 -0.06
N PRO A 38 4.38 0.66 0.31
CA PRO A 38 3.67 1.77 0.92
C PRO A 38 4.23 2.08 2.31
N LYS A 39 4.17 3.35 2.70
CA LYS A 39 4.55 3.81 4.04
C LYS A 39 3.69 3.10 5.09
N TYR A 40 4.31 2.81 6.23
CA TYR A 40 3.67 2.11 7.32
C TYR A 40 4.13 2.68 8.66
N VAL A 41 3.23 2.62 9.63
CA VAL A 41 3.49 3.05 11.01
C VAL A 41 3.51 1.82 11.89
N ARG A 42 4.54 1.73 12.72
CA ARG A 42 4.65 0.66 13.72
C ARG A 42 4.20 1.20 15.07
N HIS A 43 3.15 0.61 15.63
CA HIS A 43 2.59 1.01 16.92
C HIS A 43 2.35 -0.22 17.80
N GLY A 44 3.01 -0.29 18.96
CA GLY A 44 2.91 -1.44 19.87
C GLY A 44 3.29 -2.78 19.23
N GLY A 45 4.33 -2.79 18.39
CA GLY A 45 4.78 -4.00 17.67
C GLY A 45 3.93 -4.39 16.45
N ARG A 46 2.77 -3.76 16.26
CA ARG A 46 1.89 -3.99 15.10
C ARG A 46 2.16 -2.99 13.98
N ILE A 47 1.87 -3.41 12.75
CA ILE A 47 2.03 -2.59 11.55
C ILE A 47 0.66 -2.08 11.10
N TYR A 48 0.58 -0.79 10.84
CA TYR A 48 -0.59 -0.09 10.34
C TYR A 48 -0.22 0.71 9.10
N TYR A 49 -1.19 0.85 8.19
CA TYR A 49 -1.09 1.63 6.96
C TYR A 49 -2.14 2.71 7.03
N ARG A 50 -1.81 3.96 6.67
CA ARG A 50 -2.84 4.98 6.49
C ARG A 50 -3.45 4.84 5.11
N SER A 51 -4.74 5.12 5.00
CA SER A 51 -5.44 5.17 3.70
C SER A 51 -4.73 6.13 2.72
N SER A 52 -4.28 7.29 3.21
CA SER A 52 -3.60 8.30 2.40
C SER A 52 -2.25 7.81 1.86
N ASP A 53 -1.45 7.14 2.69
CA ASP A 53 -0.17 6.55 2.28
C ASP A 53 -0.34 5.42 1.25
N LEU A 54 -1.44 4.65 1.35
CA LEU A 54 -1.77 3.61 0.37
C LEU A 54 -2.19 4.23 -0.97
N ASP A 55 -2.96 5.32 -0.94
CA ASP A 55 -3.37 6.07 -2.12
C ASP A 55 -2.16 6.63 -2.87
N GLU A 56 -1.29 7.36 -2.17
CA GLU A 56 -0.05 7.90 -2.74
C GLU A 56 0.82 6.80 -3.34
N TRP A 57 0.93 5.64 -2.68
CA TRP A 57 1.71 4.52 -3.17
C TRP A 57 1.09 3.92 -4.45
N VAL A 58 -0.22 3.70 -4.49
CA VAL A 58 -0.91 3.19 -5.69
C VAL A 58 -0.83 4.21 -6.83
N ALA A 59 -0.97 5.50 -6.54
CA ALA A 59 -0.85 6.59 -7.49
C ALA A 59 0.55 6.64 -8.13
N GLN A 60 1.61 6.65 -7.31
CA GLN A 60 3.00 6.60 -7.79
C GLN A 60 3.26 5.38 -8.69
N ARG A 61 2.70 4.23 -8.32
CA ARG A 61 2.87 2.98 -9.07
C ARG A 61 2.12 2.97 -10.40
N THR A 62 0.96 3.62 -10.44
CA THR A 62 0.16 3.80 -11.65
C THR A 62 0.83 4.81 -12.59
N GLN A 63 1.39 5.89 -12.03
CA GLN A 63 2.09 6.92 -12.79
C GLN A 63 3.43 6.44 -13.35
N SER A 64 4.21 5.68 -12.57
CA SER A 64 5.47 5.07 -13.04
C SER A 64 5.26 4.14 -14.24
N ARG A 65 4.10 3.47 -14.37
CA ARG A 65 3.77 2.70 -15.58
C ARG A 65 3.43 3.57 -16.80
N ARG A 66 2.96 4.82 -16.59
CA ARG A 66 2.62 5.74 -17.69
C ARG A 66 3.86 6.39 -18.31
N SER A 67 4.94 6.56 -17.57
CA SER A 67 6.15 7.23 -18.04
C SER A 67 7.11 6.36 -18.87
N THR A 68 6.75 5.12 -19.20
CA THR A 68 7.54 4.26 -20.12
C THR A 68 6.97 4.26 -21.55
N LEU A 69 6.26 5.32 -21.93
CA LEU A 69 5.65 5.49 -23.26
C LEU A 69 6.08 6.79 -23.96
N GLU A 70 7.14 7.44 -23.49
CA GLU A 70 7.75 8.61 -24.15
C GLU A 70 9.13 8.28 -24.72
#